data_AF-A0A8X8ZTY1-F1
#
_entry.id   AF-A0A8X8ZTY1-F1
#
_cell.length_a   1.000
_cell.length_b   1.000
_cell.length_c   1.000
_cell.angle_alpha   90.00
_cell.angle_beta   90.00
_cell.angle_gamma   90.00
#
_symmetry.space_group_name_H-M   'P 1'
#
loop_
_entity.id
_entity.type
_entity.pdbx_description
1 polymer ?
#
loop_
_entity_poly.entity_id
_entity_poly.type
_entity_poly.pdbx_seq_one_letter_code
_entity_poly.pdbx_strand_id
1 'polypeptide(L)'
;MVEKLGAEGFMNELFKGFELLMDPQKHLITFHSLKKNAALLGLKVDDDDDDDDDDELLHSMLKEGDLDGDGCLDHMEFCVLMFRLSPNLMNQATNIMSQDFQ
;
A
#
# COMPACT_ATOMS: atom_id res chain seq x y z
N MET A 1 13.28 9.13 -4.66
CA MET A 1 12.68 9.21 -3.30
C MET A 1 13.39 8.25 -2.35
N VAL A 2 13.67 7.00 -2.75
CA VAL A 2 14.54 6.06 -1.99
C VAL A 2 16.00 6.50 -1.86
N GLU A 3 16.56 7.15 -2.88
CA GLU A 3 17.94 7.69 -2.83
C GLU A 3 18.16 8.79 -1.78
N LYS A 4 17.09 9.37 -1.20
CA LYS A 4 17.19 10.46 -0.20
C LYS A 4 17.00 9.99 1.25
N LEU A 5 16.48 8.77 1.47
CA LEU A 5 16.09 8.22 2.78
C LEU A 5 16.81 6.91 3.15
N GLY A 6 17.43 6.22 2.19
CA GLY A 6 17.98 4.87 2.40
C GLY A 6 16.90 3.81 2.57
N ALA A 7 17.29 2.53 2.53
CA ALA A 7 16.36 1.40 2.65
C ALA A 7 15.62 1.39 4.00
N GLU A 8 16.30 1.77 5.08
CA GLU A 8 15.71 1.89 6.42
C GLU A 8 14.68 3.01 6.51
N GLY A 9 14.96 4.18 5.93
CA GLY A 9 14.01 5.29 5.92
C GLY A 9 12.76 4.96 5.11
N PHE A 10 12.90 4.24 3.99
CA PHE A 10 11.76 3.78 3.21
C PHE A 10 10.90 2.75 3.96
N MET A 11 11.53 1.75 4.60
CA MET A 11 10.81 0.76 5.42
C MET A 11 10.04 1.43 6.58
N ASN A 12 10.63 2.45 7.21
CA ASN A 12 9.96 3.19 8.28
C ASN A 12 8.73 3.98 7.79
N GLU A 13 8.80 4.56 6.59
CA GLU A 13 7.63 5.24 6.00
C GLU A 13 6.53 4.25 5.61
N LEU A 14 6.89 3.05 5.13
CA LEU A 14 5.92 1.97 4.89
C LEU A 14 5.23 1.54 6.18
N PHE A 15 6.00 1.35 7.27
CA PHE A 15 5.46 0.96 8.57
C PHE A 15 4.45 2.00 9.10
N LYS A 16 4.80 3.29 9.02
CA LYS A 16 3.88 4.38 9.39
C LYS A 16 2.64 4.42 8.50
N GLY A 17 2.81 4.19 7.20
CA GLY A 17 1.69 4.11 6.25
C GLY A 17 0.73 2.96 6.59
N PHE A 18 1.28 1.80 6.93
CA PHE A 18 0.51 0.65 7.40
C PHE A 18 -0.22 0.98 8.71
N GLU A 19 0.48 1.52 9.71
CA GLU A 19 -0.11 1.92 11.00
C GLU A 19 -1.25 2.92 10.87
N LEU A 20 -1.19 3.76 9.84
CA LEU A 20 -2.21 4.76 9.60
C LEU A 20 -3.46 4.18 8.92
N LEU A 21 -3.33 3.08 8.17
CA LEU A 21 -4.44 2.45 7.43
C LEU A 21 -5.01 1.19 8.11
N MET A 22 -4.27 0.59 9.03
CA MET A 22 -4.64 -0.65 9.71
C MET A 22 -5.80 -0.49 10.70
N ASP A 23 -6.52 -1.58 10.93
CA ASP A 23 -7.39 -1.74 12.10
C ASP A 23 -6.52 -2.01 13.33
N PRO A 24 -6.57 -1.15 14.37
CA PRO A 24 -5.74 -1.31 15.57
C PRO A 24 -6.14 -2.51 16.45
N GLN A 25 -7.33 -3.09 16.26
CA GLN A 25 -7.77 -4.28 17.00
C GLN A 25 -7.29 -5.57 16.33
N LYS A 26 -7.37 -5.62 14.99
CA LYS A 26 -6.98 -6.81 14.21
C LYS A 26 -5.51 -6.83 13.84
N HIS A 27 -4.85 -5.69 13.92
CA HIS A 27 -3.52 -5.46 13.40
C HIS A 27 -3.35 -5.72 11.89
N LEU A 28 -4.43 -5.54 11.13
CA LEU A 28 -4.50 -5.78 9.68
C LEU A 28 -5.21 -4.61 9.01
N ILE A 29 -4.87 -4.31 7.76
CA ILE A 29 -5.65 -3.39 6.94
C ILE A 29 -6.86 -4.17 6.43
N THR A 30 -8.04 -3.78 6.89
CA THR A 30 -9.30 -4.34 6.41
C THR A 30 -9.95 -3.37 5.43
N PHE A 31 -10.89 -3.83 4.62
CA PHE A 31 -11.71 -2.94 3.78
C PHE A 31 -12.29 -1.76 4.56
N HIS A 32 -12.83 -2.03 5.75
CA HIS A 32 -13.41 -0.99 6.60
C HIS A 32 -12.37 0.00 7.13
N SER A 33 -11.22 -0.48 7.62
CA SER A 33 -10.16 0.41 8.13
C SER A 33 -9.54 1.22 7.01
N LEU A 34 -9.33 0.60 5.84
CA LEU A 34 -8.82 1.27 4.64
C LEU A 34 -9.76 2.38 4.19
N LYS A 35 -11.06 2.10 3.99
CA LYS A 35 -12.06 3.11 3.58
C LYS A 35 -12.11 4.29 4.56
N LYS A 36 -12.19 3.98 5.86
CA LYS A 36 -12.28 4.99 6.92
C LYS A 36 -11.01 5.85 7.02
N ASN A 37 -9.84 5.22 7.01
CA ASN A 37 -8.58 5.91 7.26
C ASN A 37 -8.05 6.59 5.99
N ALA A 38 -8.36 6.08 4.79
CA ALA A 38 -8.10 6.76 3.53
C ALA A 38 -8.86 8.08 3.43
N ALA A 39 -10.14 8.11 3.82
CA ALA A 39 -10.93 9.35 3.87
C ALA A 39 -10.27 10.41 4.78
N LEU A 40 -9.65 9.99 5.90
CA LEU A 40 -8.93 10.89 6.81
C LEU A 40 -7.64 11.47 6.21
N LEU A 41 -7.03 10.81 5.22
CA LEU A 41 -5.86 11.29 4.50
C LEU A 41 -6.19 12.34 3.44
N GLY A 42 -7.46 12.74 3.31
CA GLY A 42 -7.90 13.63 2.24
C GLY A 42 -8.00 12.90 0.89
N LEU A 43 -7.96 11.57 0.88
CA LEU A 43 -8.59 10.76 -0.17
C LEU A 43 -10.11 10.74 0.09
N LYS A 44 -10.66 11.91 0.38
CA LYS A 44 -12.10 12.13 0.27
C LYS A 44 -12.38 11.97 -1.21
N VAL A 45 -12.93 10.82 -1.55
CA VAL A 45 -13.75 10.75 -2.73
C VAL A 45 -15.12 11.21 -2.26
N ASP A 46 -15.57 12.32 -2.84
CA ASP A 46 -16.53 13.23 -2.24
C ASP A 46 -17.81 12.51 -1.78
N ASP A 47 -18.15 12.63 -0.49
CA ASP A 47 -19.37 12.08 0.14
C ASP A 47 -20.71 12.62 -0.45
N ASP A 48 -20.66 13.37 -1.55
CA ASP A 48 -21.82 14.03 -2.18
C ASP A 48 -22.34 13.29 -3.43
N ASP A 49 -21.62 12.28 -3.95
CA ASP A 49 -22.10 11.40 -5.01
C ASP A 49 -22.18 9.94 -4.50
N ASP A 50 -23.35 9.31 -4.62
CA ASP A 50 -23.62 7.89 -4.29
C ASP A 50 -22.85 6.96 -5.26
N ASP A 51 -21.51 6.96 -5.24
CA ASP A 51 -20.71 6.20 -6.20
C ASP A 51 -20.20 4.87 -5.63
N ASP A 52 -20.83 3.78 -6.09
CA ASP A 52 -20.36 2.38 -5.94
C ASP A 52 -18.92 2.17 -6.50
N ASP A 53 -18.39 3.12 -7.30
CA ASP A 53 -17.09 3.02 -7.97
C ASP A 53 -15.88 3.09 -7.00
N ASP A 54 -16.00 3.80 -5.88
CA ASP A 54 -14.88 3.90 -4.91
C ASP A 54 -14.70 2.66 -4.06
N ASP A 55 -15.80 1.98 -3.76
CA ASP A 55 -15.75 0.70 -3.09
C ASP A 55 -15.11 -0.34 -4.02
N GLU A 56 -15.35 -0.28 -5.33
CA GLU A 56 -14.68 -1.15 -6.30
C GLU A 56 -13.16 -0.89 -6.36
N LEU A 57 -12.72 0.37 -6.33
CA LEU A 57 -11.30 0.73 -6.31
C LEU A 57 -10.60 0.23 -5.04
N LEU A 58 -11.20 0.43 -3.87
CA LEU A 58 -10.65 -0.05 -2.60
C LEU A 58 -10.64 -1.58 -2.53
N HIS A 59 -11.69 -2.23 -3.06
CA HIS A 59 -11.75 -3.68 -3.18
C HIS A 59 -10.67 -4.23 -4.12
N SER A 60 -10.41 -3.55 -5.24
CA SER A 60 -9.36 -3.90 -6.18
C SER A 60 -7.98 -3.80 -5.54
N MET A 61 -7.72 -2.73 -4.75
CA MET A 61 -6.45 -2.59 -4.01
C MET A 61 -6.22 -3.71 -3.00
N LEU A 62 -7.25 -4.06 -2.21
CA LEU A 62 -7.17 -5.19 -1.28
C LEU A 62 -6.91 -6.49 -2.03
N LYS A 63 -7.68 -6.77 -3.07
CA LYS A 63 -7.54 -8.01 -3.85
C LYS A 63 -6.18 -8.14 -4.55
N GLU A 64 -5.57 -7.02 -4.95
CA GLU A 64 -4.25 -7.03 -5.60
C GLU A 64 -3.11 -7.28 -4.60
N GLY A 65 -3.27 -6.85 -3.36
CA GLY A 65 -2.28 -7.00 -2.29
C GLY A 65 -2.46 -8.25 -1.44
N ASP A 66 -3.67 -8.77 -1.34
CA ASP A 66 -4.06 -9.94 -0.55
C ASP A 66 -3.53 -11.22 -1.23
N LEU A 67 -2.43 -11.75 -0.69
CA LEU A 67 -1.71 -12.89 -1.25
C LEU A 67 -2.21 -14.22 -0.67
N ASP A 68 -2.71 -14.20 0.55
CA ASP A 68 -3.22 -15.39 1.24
C ASP A 68 -4.74 -15.60 1.08
N GLY A 69 -5.46 -14.58 0.63
CA GLY A 69 -6.89 -14.58 0.35
C GLY A 69 -7.77 -14.37 1.58
N ASP A 70 -7.25 -13.81 2.67
CA ASP A 70 -8.01 -13.58 3.90
C ASP A 70 -8.94 -12.34 3.85
N GLY A 71 -8.86 -11.56 2.76
CA GLY A 71 -9.65 -10.36 2.53
C GLY A 71 -9.15 -9.13 3.31
N CYS A 72 -7.95 -9.21 3.87
CA CYS A 72 -7.24 -8.15 4.58
C CYS A 72 -5.83 -7.99 3.97
N LEU A 73 -5.07 -7.00 4.44
CA LEU A 73 -3.64 -6.92 4.17
C LEU A 73 -2.89 -6.92 5.49
N ASP A 74 -1.97 -7.86 5.63
CA ASP A 74 -0.95 -7.79 6.66
C ASP A 74 0.18 -6.80 6.28
N HIS A 75 1.14 -6.65 7.18
CA HIS A 75 2.26 -5.74 6.98
C HIS A 75 3.13 -6.12 5.77
N MET A 76 3.32 -7.41 5.53
CA MET A 76 4.13 -7.93 4.42
C MET A 76 3.42 -7.71 3.08
N GLU A 77 2.14 -8.05 3.02
CA GLU A 77 1.27 -7.87 1.84
C GLU A 77 1.17 -6.40 1.44
N PHE A 78 0.95 -5.52 2.42
CA PHE A 78 0.96 -4.08 2.18
C PHE A 78 2.31 -3.58 1.63
N CYS A 79 3.42 -4.05 2.21
CA CYS A 79 4.74 -3.68 1.71
C CYS A 79 4.92 -4.14 0.25
N VAL A 80 4.59 -5.41 -0.06
CA VAL A 80 4.69 -5.97 -1.42
C VAL A 80 3.81 -5.18 -2.40
N LEU A 81 2.58 -4.83 -2.03
CA LEU A 81 1.69 -4.01 -2.84
C LEU A 81 2.32 -2.63 -3.15
N MET A 82 2.88 -1.96 -2.13
CA MET A 82 3.55 -0.65 -2.30
C MET A 82 4.83 -0.74 -3.14
N PHE A 83 5.57 -1.85 -3.06
CA PHE A 83 6.70 -2.11 -3.95
C PHE A 83 6.27 -2.26 -5.42
N ARG A 84 5.14 -2.94 -5.67
CA ARG A 84 4.58 -3.14 -7.02
C ARG A 84 4.01 -1.84 -7.61
N LEU A 85 3.33 -1.03 -6.80
CA LEU A 85 2.71 0.23 -7.22
C LEU A 85 3.70 1.39 -7.39
N SER A 86 4.95 1.25 -6.94
CA SER A 86 6.05 2.19 -7.22
C SER A 86 6.97 1.68 -8.35
N PRO A 87 6.65 1.87 -9.64
CA PRO A 87 7.53 1.45 -10.74
C PRO A 87 8.90 2.17 -10.76
N ASN A 88 9.07 3.31 -10.08
CA ASN A 88 10.39 3.92 -9.85
C ASN A 88 11.26 3.15 -8.83
N LEU A 89 10.66 2.30 -8.00
CA LEU A 89 11.34 1.41 -7.05
C LEU A 89 11.72 0.08 -7.72
N MET A 90 10.86 -0.40 -8.62
CA MET A 90 11.11 -1.60 -9.44
C MET A 90 12.21 -1.37 -10.50
N ASN A 91 12.32 -0.14 -11.05
CA ASN A 91 13.39 0.23 -11.98
C ASN A 91 14.78 0.41 -11.34
N GLN A 92 14.87 0.70 -10.03
CA GLN A 92 16.18 0.73 -9.33
C GLN A 92 16.63 -0.68 -8.96
N ALA A 93 15.71 -1.58 -8.59
CA ALA A 93 16.03 -2.98 -8.29
C ALA A 93 16.50 -3.77 -9.55
N THR A 94 15.91 -3.52 -10.72
CA THR A 94 16.35 -4.16 -11.98
C THR A 94 17.66 -3.59 -12.53
N ASN A 95 18.00 -2.33 -12.22
CA ASN A 95 19.26 -1.72 -12.68
C ASN A 95 20.48 -2.24 -11.88
N ILE A 96 20.29 -2.61 -10.60
CA ILE A 96 21.36 -3.23 -9.79
C ILE A 96 21.59 -4.69 -10.22
N MET A 97 20.55 -5.41 -10.62
CA MET A 97 20.67 -6.81 -11.09
C MET A 97 21.25 -6.97 -12.50
N SER A 98 21.40 -5.86 -13.25
CA SER A 98 21.93 -5.87 -14.62
C SER A 98 23.38 -5.41 -14.74
N GLN A 99 24.05 -5.02 -13.63
CA GLN A 99 25.43 -4.52 -13.65
C GLN A 99 26.51 -5.52 -13.23
N ASP A 100 26.16 -6.74 -12.80
CA ASP A 100 27.15 -7.78 -12.45
C ASP A 100 27.46 -8.76 -13.60
N PHE A 101 26.97 -8.49 -14.82
CA PHE A 101 27.26 -9.31 -16.01
C PHE A 101 27.76 -8.48 -17.20
N GLN A 102 28.76 -7.62 -16.97
CA GLN A 102 29.65 -7.19 -18.06
C GLN A 102 31.08 -6.90 -17.59
#